data_AF-A0A0A2GVM4-F1
#
_entry.id   AF-A0A0A2GVM4-F1
#
_cell.length_a   1.000
_cell.length_b   1.000
_cell.length_c   1.000
_cell.angle_alpha   90.00
_cell.angle_beta   90.00
_cell.angle_gamma   90.00
#
_symmetry.space_group_name_H-M   'P 1'
#
loop_
_entity.id
_entity.type
_entity.pdbx_description
1 polymer ?
#
loop_
_entity_poly.entity_id
_entity_poly.type
_entity_poly.pdbx_seq_one_letter_code
_entity_poly.pdbx_strand_id
1 'polypeptide(L)'
;MKNIFKIAVLFIAFGSMISCQDDNKPNYQYMPNMYVSVGYETYGKYEVFPEGYEALKPAEGSVMRGWLPYDYENTIEGKASAKANLKNPLPYTEENYVKGNELYNIYCGICHGVKGDGKGTLAKREKILGVPAYNDAGRAITEGSVYHVMYYGINSMGSYASQMTEDELWMVDHYVMGLKDALDGKPERAFTAAEIIEEMTEGKIDTDLNEGAVDAIPGPESEPMNAAGNEH
;
A
#
# COMPACT_ATOMS: atom_id res chain seq x y z
N MET A 1 -26.35 -16.78 70.56
CA MET A 1 -25.46 -15.61 70.30
C MET A 1 -24.02 -16.00 69.97
N LYS A 2 -23.33 -16.89 70.72
CA LYS A 2 -21.93 -17.29 70.43
C LYS A 2 -21.68 -17.88 69.02
N ASN A 3 -22.64 -18.60 68.43
CA ASN A 3 -22.46 -19.20 67.09
C ASN A 3 -22.62 -18.18 65.95
N ILE A 4 -23.48 -17.17 66.12
CA ILE A 4 -23.69 -16.10 65.12
C ILE A 4 -22.44 -15.21 65.03
N PHE A 5 -21.81 -14.90 66.17
CA PHE A 5 -20.55 -14.16 66.21
C PHE A 5 -19.41 -14.91 65.51
N LYS A 6 -19.30 -16.22 65.70
CA LYS A 6 -18.30 -17.05 65.00
C LYS A 6 -18.52 -17.07 63.49
N ILE A 7 -19.78 -17.12 63.03
CA ILE A 7 -20.13 -17.08 61.61
C ILE A 7 -19.76 -15.71 61.00
N ALA A 8 -20.07 -14.61 61.69
CA ALA A 8 -19.73 -13.27 61.23
C ALA A 8 -18.21 -13.05 61.07
N VAL A 9 -17.41 -13.53 62.03
CA VAL A 9 -15.94 -13.47 61.94
C VAL A 9 -15.41 -14.26 60.73
N LEU A 10 -16.02 -15.42 60.43
CA LEU A 10 -15.63 -16.26 59.29
C LEU A 10 -15.98 -15.60 57.95
N PHE A 11 -17.15 -14.94 57.86
CA PHE A 11 -17.53 -14.16 56.68
C PHE A 11 -16.63 -12.93 56.47
N ILE A 12 -16.24 -12.24 57.54
CA ILE A 12 -15.32 -11.10 57.45
C ILE A 12 -13.92 -11.56 57.01
N ALA A 13 -13.43 -12.68 57.56
CA ALA A 13 -12.16 -13.27 57.15
C ALA A 13 -12.19 -13.70 55.66
N PHE A 14 -13.29 -14.33 55.21
CA PHE A 14 -13.44 -14.73 53.81
C PHE A 14 -13.57 -13.53 52.86
N GLY A 15 -14.34 -12.50 53.24
CA GLY A 15 -14.46 -11.25 52.47
C GLY A 15 -13.15 -10.49 52.33
N SER A 16 -12.28 -10.54 53.35
CA SER A 16 -10.95 -9.92 53.29
C SER A 16 -10.00 -10.58 52.28
N MET A 17 -10.14 -11.90 52.05
CA MET A 17 -9.33 -12.62 51.05
C MET A 17 -9.76 -12.32 49.61
N ILE A 18 -11.04 -12.00 49.36
CA ILE A 18 -11.56 -11.60 48.05
C ILE A 18 -11.12 -10.16 47.70
N SER A 19 -10.87 -9.32 48.71
CA SER A 19 -10.54 -7.91 48.52
C SER A 19 -9.10 -7.62 48.05
N CYS A 20 -8.21 -8.63 48.00
CA CYS A 20 -6.82 -8.46 47.57
C CYS A 20 -6.58 -8.84 46.09
N GLN A 21 -7.63 -9.02 45.30
CA GLN A 21 -7.50 -9.22 43.86
C GLN A 21 -7.27 -7.85 43.17
N ASP A 22 -6.09 -7.68 42.59
CA ASP A 22 -5.70 -6.48 41.84
C ASP A 22 -5.82 -6.78 40.34
N ASP A 23 -6.86 -6.23 39.71
CA ASP A 23 -7.15 -6.46 38.29
C ASP A 23 -6.25 -5.62 37.35
N ASN A 24 -5.32 -4.82 37.90
CA ASN A 24 -4.37 -4.04 37.10
C ASN A 24 -3.11 -4.82 36.70
N LYS A 25 -2.98 -6.08 37.10
CA LYS A 25 -1.85 -6.95 36.75
C LYS A 25 -2.34 -8.29 36.18
N PRO A 26 -1.54 -8.94 35.33
CA PRO A 26 -1.85 -10.28 34.85
C PRO A 26 -2.12 -11.23 36.02
N ASN A 27 -3.17 -12.04 35.88
CA ASN A 27 -3.57 -12.98 36.92
C ASN A 27 -2.56 -14.13 37.05
N TYR A 28 -2.57 -14.80 38.21
CA TYR A 28 -1.73 -15.96 38.47
C TYR A 28 -2.01 -17.09 37.47
N GLN A 29 -0.93 -17.69 36.95
CA GLN A 29 -1.01 -18.83 36.03
C GLN A 29 -0.67 -20.11 36.78
N TYR A 30 -1.62 -21.05 36.82
CA TYR A 30 -1.40 -22.38 37.36
C TYR A 30 -0.83 -23.30 36.26
N MET A 31 0.34 -23.90 36.51
CA MET A 31 1.06 -24.79 35.58
C MET A 31 1.29 -24.16 34.18
N PRO A 32 2.11 -23.09 34.04
CA PRO A 32 2.35 -22.39 32.77
C PRO A 32 3.30 -23.15 31.83
N ASN A 33 3.14 -24.48 31.73
CA ASN A 33 3.94 -25.28 30.82
C ASN A 33 3.48 -24.97 29.38
N MET A 34 4.39 -24.44 28.56
CA MET A 34 4.13 -24.03 27.16
C MET A 34 3.20 -22.81 26.98
N TYR A 35 2.99 -22.00 28.02
CA TYR A 35 2.24 -20.72 27.88
C TYR A 35 3.02 -19.66 27.12
N VAL A 36 4.35 -19.76 27.17
CA VAL A 36 5.29 -18.96 26.40
C VAL A 36 5.98 -19.88 25.41
N SER A 37 6.17 -19.40 24.20
CA SER A 37 6.91 -20.13 23.18
C SER A 37 8.39 -20.23 23.57
N VAL A 38 8.98 -21.37 23.22
CA VAL A 38 10.44 -21.57 23.32
C VAL A 38 11.14 -20.90 22.14
N GLY A 39 10.47 -20.85 20.97
CA GLY A 39 10.95 -20.15 19.79
C GLY A 39 10.82 -18.63 19.93
N TYR A 40 11.47 -17.91 19.01
CA TYR A 40 11.33 -16.46 18.95
C TYR A 40 10.03 -16.08 18.24
N GLU A 41 9.31 -15.12 18.83
CA GLU A 41 8.13 -14.50 18.27
C GLU A 41 8.52 -13.28 17.43
N THR A 42 7.74 -13.00 16.39
CA THR A 42 8.02 -11.95 15.38
C THR A 42 8.24 -10.55 15.95
N TYR A 43 7.55 -10.21 17.04
CA TYR A 43 7.72 -8.93 17.75
C TYR A 43 8.24 -9.14 19.19
N GLY A 44 8.83 -10.31 19.45
CA GLY A 44 9.37 -10.67 20.75
C GLY A 44 10.66 -9.90 21.07
N LYS A 45 10.88 -9.72 22.39
CA LYS A 45 12.08 -9.07 22.91
C LYS A 45 13.03 -10.11 23.51
N TYR A 46 14.26 -10.18 23.01
CA TYR A 46 15.28 -11.16 23.42
C TYR A 46 16.67 -10.51 23.51
N GLU A 47 17.42 -10.85 24.56
CA GLU A 47 18.75 -10.25 24.84
C GLU A 47 19.83 -10.58 23.80
N VAL A 48 19.60 -11.62 22.98
CA VAL A 48 20.55 -12.06 21.95
C VAL A 48 20.67 -11.08 20.77
N PHE A 49 19.66 -10.24 20.54
CA PHE A 49 19.62 -9.32 19.40
C PHE A 49 20.19 -7.94 19.76
N PRO A 50 20.87 -7.24 18.84
CA PRO A 50 21.55 -5.96 19.13
C PRO A 50 20.67 -4.86 19.74
N GLU A 51 19.40 -4.78 19.32
CA GLU A 51 18.41 -3.83 19.85
C GLU A 51 17.34 -4.50 20.73
N GLY A 52 17.54 -5.79 21.02
CA GLY A 52 16.62 -6.62 21.77
C GLY A 52 15.40 -7.11 20.99
N TYR A 53 15.21 -6.74 19.72
CA TYR A 53 14.06 -7.16 18.90
C TYR A 53 14.46 -8.26 17.90
N GLU A 54 13.57 -9.25 17.74
CA GLU A 54 13.73 -10.33 16.76
C GLU A 54 13.62 -9.85 15.30
N ALA A 55 12.73 -8.88 15.03
CA ALA A 55 12.49 -8.30 13.71
C ALA A 55 13.67 -7.45 13.19
N LEU A 56 14.74 -8.13 12.80
CA LEU A 56 15.92 -7.52 12.18
C LEU A 56 15.64 -7.06 10.75
N LYS A 57 16.39 -6.06 10.30
CA LYS A 57 16.36 -5.63 8.91
C LYS A 57 16.98 -6.70 8.00
N PRO A 58 16.41 -6.96 6.81
CA PRO A 58 17.04 -7.81 5.83
C PRO A 58 18.36 -7.22 5.35
N ALA A 59 19.23 -8.05 4.76
CA ALA A 59 20.49 -7.60 4.18
C ALA A 59 20.24 -6.57 3.06
N GLU A 60 21.10 -5.57 2.97
CA GLU A 60 20.99 -4.53 1.95
C GLU A 60 21.07 -5.12 0.53
N GLY A 61 20.15 -4.70 -0.34
CA GLY A 61 20.06 -5.21 -1.71
C GLY A 61 19.47 -6.61 -1.86
N SER A 62 18.99 -7.24 -0.77
CA SER A 62 18.32 -8.53 -0.88
C SER A 62 16.92 -8.40 -1.49
N VAL A 63 16.59 -9.31 -2.41
CA VAL A 63 15.28 -9.40 -3.07
C VAL A 63 14.68 -10.77 -2.75
N MET A 64 13.47 -10.79 -2.22
CA MET A 64 12.77 -12.05 -1.93
C MET A 64 12.15 -12.65 -3.20
N ARG A 65 11.99 -13.96 -3.22
CA ARG A 65 11.34 -14.63 -4.36
C ARG A 65 9.87 -14.20 -4.46
N GLY A 66 9.45 -13.81 -5.66
CA GLY A 66 8.06 -13.41 -5.94
C GLY A 66 7.78 -11.93 -5.70
N TRP A 67 8.80 -11.13 -5.35
CA TRP A 67 8.70 -9.69 -5.25
C TRP A 67 9.86 -9.05 -6.02
N LEU A 68 9.59 -7.95 -6.72
CA LEU A 68 10.61 -7.17 -7.41
C LEU A 68 10.56 -5.73 -6.89
N PRO A 69 11.72 -5.09 -6.67
CA PRO A 69 11.75 -3.68 -6.34
C PRO A 69 11.10 -2.83 -7.43
N TYR A 70 10.40 -1.77 -7.02
CA TYR A 70 9.84 -0.78 -7.92
C TYR A 70 10.91 -0.13 -8.82
N ASP A 71 10.61 -0.03 -10.12
CA ASP A 71 11.59 0.36 -11.16
C ASP A 71 11.98 1.84 -11.18
N TYR A 72 11.21 2.71 -10.53
CA TYR A 72 11.45 4.15 -10.56
C TYR A 72 12.09 4.62 -9.26
N GLU A 73 13.19 5.36 -9.36
CA GLU A 73 13.86 5.93 -8.19
C GLU A 73 13.06 7.06 -7.54
N ASN A 74 13.29 7.29 -6.23
CA ASN A 74 12.75 8.42 -5.48
C ASN A 74 13.48 9.74 -5.80
N THR A 75 13.44 10.14 -7.05
CA THR A 75 14.03 11.39 -7.58
C THR A 75 12.96 12.21 -8.30
N ILE A 76 13.25 13.49 -8.59
CA ILE A 76 12.32 14.36 -9.31
C ILE A 76 12.09 13.80 -10.73
N GLU A 77 13.16 13.33 -11.35
CA GLU A 77 13.19 12.69 -12.66
C GLU A 77 12.44 11.36 -12.64
N GLY A 78 12.66 10.52 -11.63
CA GLY A 78 11.97 9.24 -11.44
C GLY A 78 10.45 9.44 -11.29
N LYS A 79 10.04 10.41 -10.47
CA LYS A 79 8.63 10.79 -10.33
C LYS A 79 8.02 11.32 -11.63
N ALA A 80 8.75 12.16 -12.37
CA ALA A 80 8.29 12.69 -13.66
C ALA A 80 8.14 11.56 -14.70
N SER A 81 9.08 10.62 -14.72
CA SER A 81 9.03 9.43 -15.58
C SER A 81 7.86 8.51 -15.22
N ALA A 82 7.62 8.24 -13.94
CA ALA A 82 6.47 7.48 -13.47
C ALA A 82 5.16 8.16 -13.87
N LYS A 83 5.06 9.48 -13.68
CA LYS A 83 3.88 10.25 -14.11
C LYS A 83 3.59 10.13 -15.62
N ALA A 84 4.62 10.05 -16.45
CA ALA A 84 4.48 9.99 -17.90
C ALA A 84 4.17 8.57 -18.40
N ASN A 85 4.89 7.58 -17.90
CA ASN A 85 5.00 6.25 -18.52
C ASN A 85 4.29 5.14 -17.73
N LEU A 86 4.13 5.30 -16.42
CA LEU A 86 3.59 4.24 -15.58
C LEU A 86 2.06 4.24 -15.62
N LYS A 87 1.51 3.05 -15.87
CA LYS A 87 0.07 2.76 -15.94
C LYS A 87 -0.28 1.65 -14.97
N ASN A 88 -1.53 1.66 -14.53
CA ASN A 88 -2.03 0.63 -13.64
C ASN A 88 -2.09 -0.71 -14.38
N PRO A 89 -1.34 -1.75 -13.95
CA PRO A 89 -1.35 -3.05 -14.61
C PRO A 89 -2.59 -3.88 -14.27
N LEU A 90 -3.33 -3.53 -13.21
CA LEU A 90 -4.52 -4.25 -12.80
C LEU A 90 -5.73 -3.88 -13.67
N PRO A 91 -6.56 -4.85 -14.08
CA PRO A 91 -7.79 -4.56 -14.81
C PRO A 91 -8.74 -3.73 -13.94
N TYR A 92 -9.47 -2.82 -14.58
CA TYR A 92 -10.46 -1.96 -13.91
C TYR A 92 -11.76 -2.74 -13.68
N THR A 93 -11.76 -3.63 -12.69
CA THR A 93 -12.92 -4.45 -12.31
C THR A 93 -13.68 -3.84 -11.13
N GLU A 94 -14.95 -4.22 -10.96
CA GLU A 94 -15.73 -3.81 -9.80
C GLU A 94 -15.08 -4.28 -8.49
N GLU A 95 -14.55 -5.51 -8.46
CA GLU A 95 -13.86 -6.07 -7.29
C GLU A 95 -12.65 -5.23 -6.88
N ASN A 96 -11.75 -4.92 -7.83
CA ASN A 96 -10.56 -4.10 -7.56
C ASN A 96 -10.94 -2.69 -7.10
N TYR A 97 -11.98 -2.11 -7.70
CA TYR A 97 -12.46 -0.78 -7.34
C TYR A 97 -13.08 -0.73 -5.94
N VAL A 98 -13.92 -1.71 -5.59
CA VAL A 98 -14.52 -1.83 -4.26
C VAL A 98 -13.43 -2.07 -3.21
N LYS A 99 -12.45 -2.93 -3.50
CA LYS A 99 -11.34 -3.16 -2.58
C LYS A 99 -10.49 -1.90 -2.37
N GLY A 100 -10.22 -1.17 -3.45
CA GLY A 100 -9.56 0.13 -3.41
C GLY A 100 -10.29 1.15 -2.55
N ASN A 101 -11.62 1.18 -2.61
CA ASN A 101 -12.47 2.04 -1.77
C ASN A 101 -12.31 1.72 -0.27
N GLU A 102 -12.37 0.43 0.10
CA GLU A 102 -12.17 0.01 1.49
C GLU A 102 -10.81 0.49 2.03
N LEU A 103 -9.74 0.19 1.29
CA LEU A 103 -8.38 0.56 1.64
C LEU A 103 -8.20 2.08 1.71
N TYR A 104 -8.76 2.81 0.75
CA TYR A 104 -8.74 4.27 0.75
C TYR A 104 -9.39 4.84 2.01
N ASN A 105 -10.54 4.31 2.45
CA ASN A 105 -11.23 4.80 3.63
C ASN A 105 -10.45 4.52 4.93
N ILE A 106 -9.64 3.45 4.95
CA ILE A 106 -8.77 3.10 6.09
C ILE A 106 -7.56 4.03 6.14
N TYR A 107 -6.84 4.20 5.02
CA TYR A 107 -5.51 4.83 5.01
C TYR A 107 -5.51 6.29 4.54
N CYS A 108 -6.33 6.65 3.56
CA CYS A 108 -6.22 7.92 2.82
C CYS A 108 -7.30 8.93 3.20
N GLY A 109 -8.55 8.48 3.38
CA GLY A 109 -9.73 9.32 3.58
C GLY A 109 -9.69 10.18 4.85
N ILE A 110 -8.91 9.76 5.85
CA ILE A 110 -8.70 10.53 7.09
C ILE A 110 -8.05 11.90 6.84
N CYS A 111 -7.19 11.98 5.81
CA CYS A 111 -6.49 13.20 5.39
C CYS A 111 -7.15 13.81 4.15
N HIS A 112 -7.38 13.02 3.10
CA HIS A 112 -7.88 13.49 1.80
C HIS A 112 -9.39 13.66 1.71
N GLY A 113 -10.14 13.12 2.69
CA GLY A 113 -11.60 13.13 2.71
C GLY A 113 -12.18 12.00 1.86
N VAL A 114 -13.40 11.57 2.19
CA VAL A 114 -14.11 10.48 1.47
C VAL A 114 -14.31 10.80 -0.02
N LYS A 115 -14.41 12.09 -0.36
CA LYS A 115 -14.59 12.57 -1.74
C LYS A 115 -13.28 12.96 -2.43
N GLY A 116 -12.13 12.84 -1.76
CA GLY A 116 -10.84 13.28 -2.31
C GLY A 116 -10.71 14.81 -2.49
N ASP A 117 -11.53 15.59 -1.78
CA ASP A 117 -11.59 17.06 -1.88
C ASP A 117 -10.61 17.77 -0.94
N GLY A 118 -9.72 17.02 -0.30
CA GLY A 118 -8.76 17.53 0.68
C GLY A 118 -9.37 17.86 2.05
N LYS A 119 -10.66 17.53 2.27
CA LYS A 119 -11.39 17.86 3.50
C LYS A 119 -11.57 16.65 4.42
N GLY A 120 -10.49 15.91 4.66
CA GLY A 120 -10.45 14.84 5.67
C GLY A 120 -10.65 15.36 7.10
N THR A 121 -10.90 14.44 8.03
CA THR A 121 -11.13 14.78 9.44
C THR A 121 -9.93 15.52 10.06
N LEU A 122 -8.70 15.13 9.71
CA LEU A 122 -7.51 15.80 10.23
C LEU A 122 -7.30 17.19 9.62
N ALA A 123 -7.64 17.36 8.35
CA ALA A 123 -7.61 18.66 7.68
C ALA A 123 -8.67 19.62 8.27
N LYS A 124 -9.91 19.13 8.48
CA LYS A 124 -11.00 19.89 9.11
C LYS A 124 -10.72 20.30 10.55
N ARG A 125 -9.94 19.50 11.29
CA ARG A 125 -9.52 19.78 12.67
C ARG A 125 -8.21 20.57 12.75
N GLU A 126 -7.70 21.05 11.62
CA GLU A 126 -6.49 21.86 11.50
C GLU A 126 -5.24 21.18 12.10
N LYS A 127 -5.23 19.84 12.12
CA LYS A 127 -4.06 19.05 12.56
C LYS A 127 -3.04 18.89 11.46
N ILE A 128 -3.51 18.91 10.22
CA ILE A 128 -2.72 18.99 9.00
C ILE A 128 -3.32 20.07 8.12
N LEU A 129 -2.48 20.83 7.41
CA LEU A 129 -2.91 21.91 6.53
C LEU A 129 -2.42 21.65 5.11
N GLY A 130 -3.13 22.18 4.12
CA GLY A 130 -2.69 22.15 2.72
C GLY A 130 -2.88 20.82 2.00
N VAL A 131 -3.78 19.94 2.47
CA VAL A 131 -4.09 18.70 1.75
C VAL A 131 -4.78 19.03 0.42
N PRO A 132 -4.23 18.57 -0.72
CA PRO A 132 -4.78 18.84 -2.05
C PRO A 132 -6.14 18.16 -2.28
N ALA A 133 -6.98 18.78 -3.09
CA ALA A 133 -8.04 18.08 -3.80
C ALA A 133 -7.45 17.37 -5.04
N TYR A 134 -8.01 16.21 -5.42
CA TYR A 134 -7.47 15.42 -6.53
C TYR A 134 -7.67 16.05 -7.91
N ASN A 135 -8.65 16.94 -8.07
CA ASN A 135 -8.91 17.69 -9.30
C ASN A 135 -8.12 19.01 -9.41
N ASP A 136 -7.13 19.25 -8.55
CA ASP A 136 -6.32 20.45 -8.68
C ASP A 136 -5.46 20.42 -9.96
N ALA A 137 -5.76 21.34 -10.87
CA ALA A 137 -5.08 21.52 -12.15
C ALA A 137 -3.56 21.70 -12.00
N GLY A 138 -3.09 22.31 -10.90
CA GLY A 138 -1.66 22.50 -10.64
C GLY A 138 -0.90 21.20 -10.33
N ARG A 139 -1.60 20.12 -9.94
CA ARG A 139 -0.99 18.81 -9.68
C ARG A 139 -1.09 17.88 -10.89
N ALA A 140 -2.21 17.93 -11.62
CA ALA A 140 -2.49 17.12 -12.79
C ALA A 140 -2.09 15.64 -12.58
N ILE A 141 -2.73 14.98 -11.62
CA ILE A 141 -2.40 13.61 -11.23
C ILE A 141 -2.80 12.60 -12.32
N THR A 142 -2.03 11.52 -12.37
CA THR A 142 -2.14 10.34 -13.26
C THR A 142 -1.94 9.08 -12.43
N GLU A 143 -2.36 7.92 -12.95
CA GLU A 143 -2.19 6.60 -12.30
C GLU A 143 -0.75 6.39 -11.79
N GLY A 144 0.24 6.52 -12.67
CA GLY A 144 1.65 6.37 -12.30
C GLY A 144 2.14 7.36 -11.24
N SER A 145 1.66 8.60 -11.26
CA SER A 145 2.03 9.59 -10.24
C SER A 145 1.40 9.32 -8.87
N VAL A 146 0.19 8.76 -8.84
CA VAL A 146 -0.51 8.41 -7.60
C VAL A 146 0.19 7.21 -6.96
N TYR A 147 0.49 6.17 -7.74
CA TYR A 147 1.27 5.02 -7.27
C TYR A 147 2.64 5.43 -6.71
N HIS A 148 3.40 6.23 -7.45
CA HIS A 148 4.72 6.70 -7.01
C HIS A 148 4.66 7.45 -5.67
N VAL A 149 3.64 8.29 -5.49
CA VAL A 149 3.43 9.04 -4.23
C VAL A 149 2.98 8.12 -3.09
N MET A 150 2.17 7.09 -3.35
CA MET A 150 1.85 6.11 -2.30
C MET A 150 3.07 5.27 -1.92
N TYR A 151 3.93 4.94 -2.89
CA TYR A 151 5.12 4.12 -2.68
C TYR A 151 6.21 4.85 -1.89
N TYR A 152 6.57 6.09 -2.26
CA TYR A 152 7.64 6.84 -1.59
C TYR A 152 7.18 7.93 -0.63
N GLY A 153 5.94 8.40 -0.76
CA GLY A 153 5.48 9.62 -0.11
C GLY A 153 5.83 10.89 -0.89
N ILE A 154 5.33 12.02 -0.41
CA ILE A 154 5.68 13.35 -0.93
C ILE A 154 5.53 14.41 0.17
N ASN A 155 6.58 15.19 0.41
CA ASN A 155 6.60 16.24 1.43
C ASN A 155 6.15 15.69 2.80
N SER A 156 4.98 16.09 3.27
CA SER A 156 4.40 15.68 4.56
C SER A 156 3.63 14.35 4.51
N MET A 157 3.42 13.77 3.33
CA MET A 157 2.81 12.45 3.16
C MET A 157 3.89 11.39 3.17
N GLY A 158 3.82 10.44 4.10
CA GLY A 158 4.73 9.29 4.18
C GLY A 158 4.45 8.22 3.13
N SER A 159 5.33 7.21 3.08
CA SER A 159 5.17 5.99 2.28
C SER A 159 4.13 5.06 2.90
N TYR A 160 3.33 4.41 2.03
CA TYR A 160 2.39 3.35 2.38
C TYR A 160 2.83 1.95 1.91
N ALA A 161 4.00 1.83 1.27
CA ALA A 161 4.52 0.57 0.72
C ALA A 161 4.78 -0.51 1.78
N SER A 162 4.89 -0.15 3.07
CA SER A 162 5.02 -1.10 4.18
C SER A 162 3.69 -1.48 4.83
N GLN A 163 2.59 -0.83 4.47
CA GLN A 163 1.24 -1.15 4.98
C GLN A 163 0.41 -1.94 3.97
N MET A 164 0.74 -1.85 2.69
CA MET A 164 -0.06 -2.37 1.59
C MET A 164 0.83 -3.09 0.58
N THR A 165 0.28 -4.12 -0.05
CA THR A 165 0.91 -4.81 -1.19
C THR A 165 0.85 -3.97 -2.46
N GLU A 166 1.65 -4.31 -3.47
CA GLU A 166 1.68 -3.58 -4.75
C GLU A 166 0.32 -3.58 -5.45
N ASP A 167 -0.37 -4.73 -5.44
CA ASP A 167 -1.71 -4.86 -5.99
C ASP A 167 -2.71 -3.97 -5.26
N GLU A 168 -2.63 -3.92 -3.92
CA GLU A 168 -3.50 -3.06 -3.11
C GLU A 168 -3.24 -1.57 -3.37
N LEU A 169 -1.99 -1.17 -3.59
CA LEU A 169 -1.65 0.19 -4.02
C LEU A 169 -2.30 0.51 -5.37
N TRP A 170 -2.27 -0.41 -6.33
CA TRP A 170 -2.94 -0.26 -7.62
C TRP A 170 -4.47 -0.26 -7.53
N MET A 171 -5.06 -1.00 -6.59
CA MET A 171 -6.50 -0.94 -6.33
C MET A 171 -6.90 0.43 -5.77
N VAL A 172 -6.12 1.00 -4.84
CA VAL A 172 -6.35 2.37 -4.34
C VAL A 172 -6.17 3.40 -5.45
N ASP A 173 -5.19 3.21 -6.34
CA ASP A 173 -5.00 4.06 -7.51
C ASP A 173 -6.27 4.14 -8.39
N HIS A 174 -6.88 2.98 -8.71
CA HIS A 174 -8.17 2.93 -9.43
C HIS A 174 -9.26 3.77 -8.74
N TYR A 175 -9.36 3.66 -7.41
CA TYR A 175 -10.34 4.41 -6.64
C TYR A 175 -10.04 5.93 -6.61
N VAL A 176 -8.78 6.32 -6.43
CA VAL A 176 -8.35 7.73 -6.45
C VAL A 176 -8.63 8.38 -7.79
N MET A 177 -8.35 7.68 -8.89
CA MET A 177 -8.65 8.17 -10.24
C MET A 177 -10.16 8.30 -10.47
N GLY A 178 -10.97 7.38 -9.93
CA GLY A 178 -12.43 7.51 -9.91
C GLY A 178 -12.92 8.74 -9.13
N LEU A 179 -12.38 9.00 -7.94
CA LEU A 179 -12.69 10.20 -7.16
C LEU A 179 -12.30 11.49 -7.90
N LYS A 180 -11.14 11.49 -8.57
CA LYS A 180 -10.71 12.61 -9.41
C LYS A 180 -11.70 12.87 -10.53
N ASP A 181 -12.12 11.84 -11.27
CA ASP A 181 -13.07 11.99 -12.38
C ASP A 181 -14.45 12.43 -11.90
N ALA A 182 -14.90 11.97 -10.72
CA ALA A 182 -16.12 12.45 -10.08
C ALA A 182 -16.04 13.93 -9.69
N LEU A 183 -14.87 14.40 -9.22
CA LEU A 183 -14.63 15.82 -8.94
C LEU A 183 -14.53 16.68 -10.20
N ASP A 184 -14.07 16.11 -11.31
CA ASP A 184 -14.06 16.73 -12.64
C ASP A 184 -15.45 16.73 -13.31
N GLY A 185 -16.45 16.05 -12.72
CA GLY A 185 -17.80 15.93 -13.27
C GLY A 185 -17.91 15.02 -14.49
N LYS A 186 -16.97 14.09 -14.67
CA LYS A 186 -16.97 13.10 -15.75
C LYS A 186 -17.92 11.95 -15.43
N PRO A 187 -18.46 11.24 -16.46
CA PRO A 187 -19.23 10.03 -16.23
C PRO A 187 -18.36 8.95 -15.57
N GLU A 188 -18.99 8.09 -14.77
CA GLU A 188 -18.31 6.92 -14.19
C GLU A 188 -17.76 6.02 -15.30
N ARG A 189 -16.52 5.55 -15.11
CA ARG A 189 -15.86 4.63 -16.03
C ARG A 189 -16.55 3.28 -15.97
N ALA A 190 -16.85 2.70 -17.13
CA ALA A 190 -17.36 1.33 -17.19
C ALA A 190 -16.28 0.34 -16.74
N PHE A 191 -16.67 -0.64 -15.92
CA PHE A 191 -15.78 -1.73 -15.52
C PHE A 191 -15.43 -2.61 -16.73
N THR A 192 -14.19 -3.08 -16.76
CA THR A 192 -13.71 -4.03 -17.76
C THR A 192 -14.50 -5.33 -17.62
N ALA A 193 -15.15 -5.78 -18.70
CA ALA A 193 -15.93 -7.02 -18.71
C ALA A 193 -15.03 -8.25 -18.53
N ALA A 194 -15.58 -9.30 -17.91
CA ALA A 194 -14.85 -10.53 -17.59
C ALA A 194 -14.20 -11.22 -18.82
N GLU A 195 -14.80 -11.09 -20.01
CA GLU A 195 -14.25 -11.65 -21.26
C GLU A 195 -12.90 -11.02 -21.64
N ILE A 196 -12.68 -9.74 -21.36
CA ILE A 196 -11.41 -9.05 -21.65
C ILE A 196 -10.34 -9.43 -20.62
N ILE A 197 -10.74 -9.84 -19.41
CA ILE A 197 -9.81 -10.30 -18.37
C ILE A 197 -9.19 -11.65 -18.77
N GLU A 198 -9.96 -12.55 -19.39
CA GLU A 198 -9.47 -13.83 -19.90
C GLU A 198 -8.45 -13.61 -21.04
N GLU A 199 -8.70 -12.66 -21.94
CA GLU A 199 -7.76 -12.29 -23.02
C GLU A 199 -6.46 -11.63 -22.49
N MET A 200 -6.57 -10.77 -21.47
CA MET A 200 -5.42 -10.15 -20.80
C MET A 200 -4.61 -11.14 -19.95
N THR A 201 -5.22 -12.19 -19.41
CA THR A 201 -4.54 -13.21 -18.60
C THR A 201 -3.94 -14.34 -19.44
N GLU A 202 -4.46 -14.60 -20.66
CA GLU A 202 -3.93 -15.60 -21.59
C GLU A 202 -2.82 -15.09 -22.52
N GLY A 203 -2.49 -13.80 -22.49
CA GLY A 203 -1.36 -13.25 -23.27
C GLY A 203 -1.55 -13.29 -24.79
N LYS A 204 -2.79 -13.21 -25.29
CA LYS A 204 -3.05 -13.00 -26.73
C LYS A 204 -3.29 -11.52 -27.00
N ILE A 205 -2.21 -10.75 -27.07
CA ILE A 205 -2.26 -9.44 -27.73
C ILE A 205 -2.09 -9.72 -29.22
N ASP A 206 -3.19 -9.64 -29.97
CA ASP A 206 -3.12 -9.55 -31.44
C ASP A 206 -2.32 -8.28 -31.80
N THR A 207 -1.27 -8.47 -32.57
CA THR A 207 -0.31 -7.42 -32.94
C THR A 207 -0.70 -6.69 -34.23
N ASP A 208 -1.86 -6.99 -34.81
CA ASP A 208 -2.23 -6.49 -36.14
C ASP A 208 -3.46 -5.57 -36.13
N LEU A 209 -3.26 -4.30 -35.79
CA LEU A 209 -4.15 -3.21 -36.24
C LEU A 209 -3.40 -2.05 -36.91
N ASN A 210 -2.17 -2.30 -37.38
CA ASN A 210 -1.41 -1.28 -38.10
C ASN A 210 -0.90 -1.73 -39.48
N GLU A 211 -1.67 -2.58 -40.18
CA GLU A 211 -1.50 -2.80 -41.62
C GLU A 211 -2.60 -2.06 -42.39
N GLY A 212 -2.35 -0.79 -42.67
CA GLY A 212 -3.31 0.02 -43.42
C GLY A 212 -2.88 1.45 -43.73
N ALA A 213 -1.58 1.71 -43.90
CA ALA A 213 -1.09 2.95 -44.52
C ALA A 213 0.36 2.77 -45.00
N VAL A 214 0.53 2.03 -46.09
CA VAL A 214 1.75 2.05 -46.89
C VAL A 214 1.55 3.11 -47.96
N ASP A 215 2.31 4.20 -47.91
CA ASP A 215 2.62 4.97 -49.11
C ASP A 215 4.09 5.43 -49.06
N ALA A 216 4.72 5.33 -50.23
CA ALA A 216 6.13 5.11 -50.45
C ALA A 216 7.04 6.32 -50.18
N ILE A 217 8.26 6.04 -49.68
CA ILE A 217 9.44 6.88 -49.91
C ILE A 217 10.60 5.95 -50.32
N PRO A 218 11.20 6.13 -51.52
CA PRO A 218 12.27 5.26 -52.01
C PRO A 218 13.59 5.58 -51.31
N GLY A 219 14.32 4.54 -50.90
CA GLY A 219 15.64 4.65 -50.27
C GLY A 219 16.75 5.06 -51.25
N PRO A 220 17.84 5.68 -50.78
CA PRO A 220 18.97 6.03 -51.63
C PRO A 220 19.85 4.80 -51.94
N GLU A 221 20.25 4.72 -53.20
CA GLU A 221 21.11 3.69 -53.79
C GLU A 221 22.49 3.61 -53.11
N SER A 222 22.98 2.39 -52.97
CA SER A 222 24.33 2.06 -52.52
C SER A 222 25.34 2.24 -53.66
N GLU A 223 26.37 3.07 -53.46
CA GLU A 223 27.64 2.96 -54.19
C GLU A 223 28.74 2.43 -53.25
N PRO A 224 29.62 1.51 -53.70
CA PRO A 224 30.64 0.89 -52.86
C PRO A 224 32.03 1.51 -53.06
N MET A 225 32.79 1.73 -51.98
CA MET A 225 34.27 1.84 -51.91
C MET A 225 34.64 2.30 -50.48
N ASN A 226 35.69 1.86 -49.79
CA ASN A 226 36.85 1.04 -50.11
C ASN A 226 37.47 0.54 -48.78
N ALA A 227 38.27 -0.52 -48.84
CA ALA A 227 39.02 -1.06 -47.72
C ALA A 227 40.29 -0.23 -47.40
N ALA A 228 40.52 0.02 -46.11
CA ALA A 228 41.81 0.23 -45.44
C ALA A 228 41.49 0.14 -43.93
N GLY A 229 41.98 -0.81 -43.14
CA GLY A 229 43.37 -1.15 -42.94
C GLY A 229 43.91 -0.32 -41.76
N ASN A 230 44.07 -0.95 -40.59
CA ASN A 230 45.21 -0.84 -39.66
C ASN A 230 44.79 -0.93 -38.17
N GLU A 231 45.01 -2.12 -37.61
CA GLU A 231 45.80 -2.42 -36.40
C GLU A 231 46.11 -1.25 -35.44
N HIS A 232 45.55 -1.31 -34.23
CA HIS A 232 46.27 -1.28 -32.95
C HIS A 232 45.38 -1.68 -31.78
#